data_AF-A0A9P7C701-F1
#
_entry.id   AF-A0A9P7C701-F1
#
_cell.length_a   1.000
_cell.length_b   1.000
_cell.length_c   1.000
_cell.angle_alpha   90.00
_cell.angle_beta   90.00
_cell.angle_gamma   90.00
#
_symmetry.space_group_name_H-M   'P 1'
#
loop_
_entity.id
_entity.type
_entity.pdbx_description
1 polymer ?
#
loop_
_entity_poly.entity_id
_entity_poly.type
_entity_poly.pdbx_seq_one_letter_code
_entity_poly.pdbx_strand_id
1 'polypeptide(L)'
;MFLTNASLLSPRLDIASDLSLGSDHRLLTLSFSFAQSSASESSSATSDATLHPRRLWNLSRLGEPDPCQLYQDTFRASAAPLLSQLKRLVQHPPSSRPPIDDLNASLNSIIYRSLDSSVGDRPPRPSHWKKYWTQQLQDAADFRNRCYRRWRRAFGIDKVYWWHQHQQANTSFRQAVLDAKRLSWQSFCKSLESDFTKAISKVKQLKRRS
;
A
#
# COMPACT_ATOMS: atom_id res chain seq x y z
N MET A 1 -4.25 -5.63 11.52
CA MET A 1 -3.25 -6.46 12.24
C MET A 1 -3.45 -7.90 11.78
N PHE A 2 -2.40 -8.64 11.44
CA PHE A 2 -2.52 -10.04 10.99
C PHE A 2 -2.06 -10.97 12.11
N LEU A 3 -2.97 -11.31 13.01
CA LEU A 3 -2.81 -12.39 13.98
C LEU A 3 -3.72 -13.53 13.53
N THR A 4 -3.20 -14.74 13.49
CA THR A 4 -3.97 -15.92 13.08
C THR A 4 -3.56 -17.14 13.89
N ASN A 5 -4.52 -18.02 14.15
CA ASN A 5 -4.24 -19.35 14.69
C ASN A 5 -3.94 -20.38 13.58
N ALA A 6 -4.13 -20.00 12.31
CA ALA A 6 -3.89 -20.88 11.18
C ALA A 6 -2.41 -21.27 11.09
N SER A 7 -2.17 -22.54 10.82
CA SER A 7 -0.81 -23.02 10.54
C SER A 7 -0.39 -22.50 9.17
N LEU A 8 0.72 -21.76 9.15
CA LEU A 8 1.34 -21.28 7.92
C LEU A 8 2.15 -22.43 7.30
N LEU A 9 1.85 -22.75 6.05
CA LEU A 9 2.61 -23.68 5.24
C LEU A 9 3.67 -22.92 4.43
N SER A 10 4.88 -23.46 4.43
CA SER A 10 6.02 -22.92 3.67
C SER A 10 6.24 -21.41 3.82
N PRO A 11 6.24 -20.84 5.05
CA PRO A 11 6.48 -19.42 5.23
C PRO A 11 7.89 -19.05 4.76
N ARG A 12 7.96 -18.10 3.83
CA ARG A 12 9.21 -17.61 3.25
C ARG A 12 9.23 -16.09 3.28
N LEU A 13 10.32 -15.52 3.79
CA LEU A 13 10.60 -14.10 3.76
C LEU A 13 11.76 -13.84 2.80
N ASP A 14 11.49 -13.24 1.65
CA ASP A 14 12.50 -12.83 0.69
C ASP A 14 12.83 -11.34 0.87
N ILE A 15 14.11 -11.06 1.08
CA ILE A 15 14.63 -9.69 1.13
C ILE A 15 15.19 -9.34 -0.24
N ALA A 16 14.52 -8.45 -0.97
CA ALA A 16 15.02 -7.96 -2.25
C ALA A 16 16.29 -7.13 -2.03
N SER A 17 17.44 -7.78 -2.18
CA SER A 17 18.77 -7.18 -1.95
C SER A 17 19.39 -6.57 -3.19
N ASP A 18 18.71 -6.73 -4.32
CA ASP A 18 19.17 -6.41 -5.66
C ASP A 18 18.31 -5.33 -6.33
N LEU A 19 17.39 -4.72 -5.57
CA LEU A 19 16.60 -3.58 -5.97
C LEU A 19 17.13 -2.29 -5.33
N SER A 20 17.40 -1.27 -6.14
CA SER A 20 17.82 0.05 -5.67
C SER A 20 16.59 0.92 -5.40
N LEU A 21 16.18 0.99 -4.13
CA LEU A 21 15.06 1.85 -3.69
C LEU A 21 15.46 3.33 -3.52
N GLY A 22 16.76 3.63 -3.54
CA GLY A 22 17.26 4.99 -3.36
C GLY A 22 17.24 5.46 -1.90
N SER A 23 17.03 4.54 -0.97
CA SER A 23 17.14 4.67 0.48
C SER A 23 17.81 3.41 1.06
N ASP A 24 18.05 3.42 2.37
CA ASP A 24 18.52 2.29 3.17
C ASP A 24 17.44 1.20 3.39
N HIS A 25 16.18 1.49 3.03
CA HIS A 25 15.09 0.52 3.10
C HIS A 25 15.28 -0.62 2.09
N ARG A 26 14.81 -1.81 2.48
CA ARG A 26 14.75 -3.00 1.61
C ARG A 26 13.31 -3.44 1.42
N LEU A 27 12.99 -3.89 0.22
CA LEU A 27 11.70 -4.52 -0.04
C LEU A 27 11.72 -5.93 0.55
N LEU A 28 10.72 -6.23 1.36
CA LEU A 28 10.51 -7.53 1.99
C LEU A 28 9.24 -8.15 1.38
N THR A 29 9.34 -9.40 0.95
CA THR A 29 8.21 -10.18 0.45
C THR A 29 8.02 -11.37 1.36
N LEU A 30 6.88 -11.39 2.08
CA LEU A 30 6.47 -12.55 2.87
C LEU A 30 5.47 -13.36 2.03
N SER A 31 5.76 -14.65 1.85
CA SER A 31 4.92 -15.59 1.11
C SER A 31 4.66 -16.82 1.97
N PHE A 32 3.41 -17.28 2.02
CA PHE A 32 3.01 -18.48 2.74
C PHE A 32 1.70 -18.99 2.14
N SER A 33 1.39 -20.25 2.41
CA SER A 33 0.08 -20.85 2.16
C SER A 33 -0.60 -21.16 3.49
N PHE A 34 -1.92 -21.29 3.52
CA PHE A 34 -2.63 -21.73 4.71
C PHE A 34 -2.86 -23.24 4.65
N ALA A 35 -2.65 -23.95 5.76
CA ALA A 35 -3.20 -25.29 5.89
C ALA A 35 -4.72 -25.16 5.90
N GLN A 36 -5.37 -25.60 4.83
CA GLN A 36 -6.82 -25.49 4.70
C GLN A 36 -7.47 -26.24 5.87
N SER A 37 -8.15 -25.51 6.75
CA SER A 37 -8.94 -26.12 7.80
C SER A 37 -10.03 -26.92 7.10
N SER A 38 -10.09 -28.23 7.36
CA SER A 38 -11.03 -29.18 6.78
C SER A 38 -12.44 -28.98 7.33
N ALA A 39 -13.01 -27.79 7.11
CA ALA A 39 -14.41 -27.50 7.33
C ALA A 39 -14.92 -26.88 6.02
N SER A 40 -15.32 -27.78 5.12
CA SER A 40 -16.33 -27.56 4.07
C SER A 40 -16.26 -26.23 3.32
N GLU A 41 -15.60 -26.24 2.16
CA GLU A 41 -16.05 -25.45 1.02
C GLU A 41 -15.64 -26.16 -0.28
N SER A 42 -16.56 -26.96 -0.78
CA SER A 42 -16.64 -27.28 -2.20
C SER A 42 -16.91 -25.99 -2.95
N SER A 43 -15.85 -25.36 -3.46
CA SER A 43 -15.93 -24.38 -4.54
C SER A 43 -14.64 -24.45 -5.33
N SER A 44 -14.65 -25.29 -6.36
CA SER A 44 -13.77 -25.18 -7.50
C SER A 44 -13.98 -23.80 -8.13
N ALA A 45 -13.18 -22.83 -7.72
CA ALA A 45 -13.08 -21.56 -8.40
C ALA A 45 -11.60 -21.24 -8.55
N THR A 46 -11.11 -21.44 -9.78
CA THR A 46 -10.00 -20.66 -10.34
C THR A 46 -10.40 -19.19 -10.27
N SER A 47 -10.22 -18.58 -9.10
CA SER A 47 -10.57 -17.18 -8.87
C SER A 47 -9.28 -16.38 -8.88
N ASP A 48 -9.07 -15.72 -10.02
CA ASP A 48 -8.23 -14.55 -10.21
C ASP A 48 -7.88 -13.83 -8.90
N ALA A 49 -6.58 -13.60 -8.69
CA ALA A 49 -6.02 -12.89 -7.54
C ALA A 49 -6.39 -11.38 -7.49
N THR A 50 -7.53 -10.99 -8.05
CA THR A 50 -8.00 -9.60 -8.20
C THR A 50 -9.32 -9.30 -7.47
N LEU A 51 -9.97 -10.27 -6.82
CA LEU A 51 -11.32 -10.10 -6.25
C LEU A 51 -11.41 -9.65 -4.78
N HIS A 52 -10.39 -8.95 -4.27
CA HIS A 52 -10.62 -8.05 -3.13
C HIS A 52 -10.26 -6.64 -3.55
N PRO A 53 -11.23 -5.80 -3.97
CA PRO A 53 -10.96 -4.39 -4.16
C PRO A 53 -10.44 -3.87 -2.82
N ARG A 54 -9.15 -3.53 -2.77
CA ARG A 54 -8.52 -2.94 -1.60
C ARG A 54 -9.37 -1.72 -1.22
N ARG A 55 -10.18 -1.83 -0.18
CA ARG A 55 -10.99 -0.71 0.34
C ARG A 55 -10.01 0.38 0.75
N LEU A 56 -10.25 1.59 0.27
CA LEU A 56 -9.42 2.75 0.61
C LEU A 56 -10.31 3.74 1.33
N TRP A 57 -9.86 4.25 2.46
CA TRP A 57 -10.56 5.30 3.19
C TRP A 57 -9.87 6.66 2.99
N ASN A 58 -10.62 7.75 3.13
CA ASN A 58 -10.04 9.09 3.09
C ASN A 58 -9.49 9.52 4.46
N LEU A 59 -8.41 8.87 4.90
CA LEU A 59 -7.85 9.04 6.25
C LEU A 59 -7.42 10.47 6.59
N SER A 60 -7.19 11.36 5.60
CA SER A 60 -6.90 12.77 5.87
C SER A 60 -8.05 13.48 6.59
N ARG A 61 -9.30 13.01 6.43
CA ARG A 61 -10.47 13.55 7.12
C ARG A 61 -10.46 13.29 8.62
N LEU A 62 -9.65 12.35 9.12
CA LEU A 62 -9.47 12.18 10.57
C LEU A 62 -8.70 13.35 11.21
N GLY A 63 -8.11 14.25 10.41
CA GLY A 63 -7.58 15.52 10.90
C GLY A 63 -8.66 16.58 11.14
N GLU A 64 -9.88 16.39 10.62
CA GLU A 64 -11.02 17.26 10.86
C GLU A 64 -11.71 16.82 12.18
N PRO A 65 -12.21 17.77 13.01
CA PRO A 65 -12.79 17.44 14.31
C PRO A 65 -14.03 16.56 14.20
N ASP A 66 -14.98 16.87 13.31
CA ASP A 66 -16.25 16.14 13.23
C ASP A 66 -16.08 14.68 12.77
N PRO A 67 -15.34 14.37 11.67
CA PRO A 67 -15.12 12.98 11.27
C PRO A 67 -14.28 12.20 12.29
N CYS A 68 -13.34 12.86 12.97
CA CYS A 68 -12.55 12.23 14.02
C CYS A 68 -13.40 11.85 15.23
N GLN A 69 -14.28 12.75 15.67
CA GLN A 69 -15.21 12.47 16.76
C GLN A 69 -16.19 11.34 16.39
N LEU A 70 -16.77 11.41 15.19
CA LEU A 70 -17.68 10.37 14.70
C LEU A 70 -16.99 8.98 14.61
N TYR A 71 -15.72 8.95 14.18
CA TYR A 71 -14.92 7.73 14.20
C TYR A 71 -14.76 7.18 15.62
N GLN A 72 -14.35 8.03 16.58
CA GLN A 72 -14.15 7.62 17.97
C GLN A 72 -15.43 7.10 18.61
N ASP A 73 -16.56 7.78 18.40
CA ASP A 73 -17.84 7.40 18.99
C ASP A 73 -18.36 6.09 18.39
N THR A 74 -18.30 5.96 17.06
CA THR A 74 -18.69 4.71 16.37
C THR A 74 -17.80 3.56 16.81
N PHE A 75 -16.49 3.79 16.92
CA PHE A 75 -15.52 2.79 17.34
C PHE A 75 -15.76 2.35 18.78
N ARG A 76 -15.91 3.30 19.73
CA ARG A 76 -16.18 2.99 21.14
C ARG A 76 -17.47 2.18 21.31
N ALA A 77 -18.55 2.61 20.65
CA ALA A 77 -19.83 1.90 20.70
C ALA A 77 -19.71 0.48 20.14
N SER A 78 -19.04 0.32 18.99
CA SER A 78 -18.90 -0.98 18.32
C SER A 78 -17.88 -1.90 19.00
N ALA A 79 -16.88 -1.35 19.68
CA ALA A 79 -15.83 -2.10 20.38
C ALA A 79 -16.24 -2.55 21.79
N ALA A 80 -17.30 -1.98 22.39
CA ALA A 80 -17.72 -2.32 23.74
C ALA A 80 -17.97 -3.84 23.95
N PRO A 81 -18.65 -4.57 23.04
CA PRO A 81 -18.83 -6.02 23.18
C PRO A 81 -17.51 -6.80 23.09
N LEU A 82 -16.65 -6.41 22.15
CA LEU A 82 -15.33 -7.03 21.97
C LEU A 82 -14.45 -6.80 23.20
N LEU A 83 -14.47 -5.61 23.78
CA LEU A 83 -13.72 -5.28 24.99
C LEU A 83 -14.19 -6.11 26.19
N SER A 84 -15.51 -6.29 26.35
CA SER A 84 -16.07 -7.16 27.38
C SER A 84 -15.65 -8.63 27.18
N GLN A 85 -15.67 -9.11 25.93
CA GLN A 85 -15.19 -10.44 25.60
C GLN A 85 -13.70 -10.63 25.93
N LEU A 86 -12.85 -9.66 25.58
CA LEU A 86 -11.42 -9.70 25.89
C LEU A 86 -11.16 -9.67 27.40
N LYS A 87 -11.85 -8.80 28.15
CA LYS A 87 -11.76 -8.76 29.62
C LYS A 87 -12.12 -10.10 30.24
N ARG A 88 -13.18 -10.75 29.76
CA ARG A 88 -13.59 -12.08 30.23
C ARG A 88 -12.53 -13.15 29.94
N LEU A 89 -11.92 -13.13 28.76
CA LEU A 89 -10.84 -14.06 28.41
C LEU A 89 -9.59 -13.87 29.27
N VAL A 90 -9.30 -12.64 29.70
CA VAL A 90 -8.18 -12.35 30.61
C VAL A 90 -8.50 -12.79 32.04
N GLN A 91 -9.72 -12.56 32.51
CA GLN A 91 -10.16 -12.94 33.85
C GLN A 91 -10.38 -14.45 34.01
N HIS A 92 -10.79 -15.12 32.93
CA HIS A 92 -11.05 -16.54 32.88
C HIS A 92 -10.35 -17.15 31.66
N PRO A 93 -9.02 -17.34 31.74
CA PRO A 93 -8.25 -17.87 30.62
C PRO A 93 -8.72 -19.29 30.28
N PRO A 94 -9.13 -19.55 29.02
CA PRO A 94 -9.55 -20.88 28.61
C PRO A 94 -8.36 -21.85 28.62
N SER A 95 -8.62 -23.12 28.92
CA SER A 95 -7.59 -24.18 28.87
C SER A 95 -7.12 -24.47 27.44
N SER A 96 -7.90 -24.10 26.44
CA SER A 96 -7.55 -24.16 25.01
C SER A 96 -7.24 -22.78 24.45
N ARG A 97 -6.55 -22.73 23.31
CA ARG A 97 -6.19 -21.47 22.67
C ARG A 97 -7.45 -20.67 22.29
N PRO A 98 -7.54 -19.37 22.64
CA PRO A 98 -8.70 -18.55 22.30
C PRO A 98 -8.85 -18.38 20.78
N PRO A 99 -10.06 -18.07 20.29
CA PRO A 99 -10.35 -17.92 18.86
C PRO A 99 -9.79 -16.58 18.33
N ILE A 100 -8.47 -16.52 18.12
CA ILE A 100 -7.76 -15.30 17.71
C ILE A 100 -8.26 -14.79 16.36
N ASP A 101 -8.56 -15.68 15.40
CA ASP A 101 -9.06 -15.30 14.09
C ASP A 101 -10.41 -14.58 14.17
N ASP A 102 -11.34 -15.06 14.98
CA ASP A 102 -12.66 -14.43 15.19
C ASP A 102 -12.51 -13.07 15.89
N LEU A 103 -11.64 -12.99 16.91
CA LEU A 103 -11.33 -11.74 17.59
C LEU A 103 -10.74 -10.72 16.61
N ASN A 104 -9.85 -11.16 15.72
CA ASN A 104 -9.19 -10.32 14.75
C ASN A 104 -10.17 -9.90 13.64
N ALA A 105 -11.05 -10.78 13.18
CA ALA A 105 -12.13 -10.47 12.25
C ALA A 105 -13.11 -9.45 12.86
N SER A 106 -13.49 -9.62 14.12
CA SER A 106 -14.35 -8.69 14.86
C SER A 106 -13.70 -7.31 14.98
N LEU A 107 -12.43 -7.24 15.39
CA LEU A 107 -11.69 -5.98 15.48
C LEU A 107 -11.57 -5.28 14.11
N ASN A 108 -11.20 -6.02 13.07
CA ASN A 108 -11.09 -5.45 11.73
C ASN A 108 -12.46 -4.95 11.22
N SER A 109 -13.54 -5.70 11.46
CA SER A 109 -14.91 -5.29 11.13
C SER A 109 -15.32 -3.99 11.83
N ILE A 110 -15.00 -3.86 13.12
CA ILE A 110 -15.22 -2.64 13.89
C ILE A 110 -14.46 -1.47 13.27
N ILE A 111 -13.15 -1.63 13.02
CA ILE A 111 -12.32 -0.59 12.39
C ILE A 111 -12.91 -0.17 11.04
N TYR A 112 -13.26 -1.12 10.17
CA TYR A 112 -13.79 -0.85 8.84
C TYR A 112 -15.14 -0.14 8.91
N ARG A 113 -16.06 -0.60 9.78
CA ARG A 113 -17.36 0.04 9.98
C ARG A 113 -17.22 1.47 10.50
N SER A 114 -16.31 1.71 11.44
CA SER A 114 -16.05 3.06 11.97
C SER A 114 -15.42 3.98 10.92
N LEU A 115 -14.57 3.47 10.04
CA LEU A 115 -14.01 4.25 8.93
C LEU A 115 -15.05 4.51 7.84
N ASP A 116 -15.89 3.52 7.51
CA ASP A 116 -16.98 3.65 6.54
C ASP A 116 -17.97 4.73 6.97
N SER A 117 -18.32 4.79 8.26
CA SER A 117 -19.26 5.80 8.78
C SER A 117 -18.67 7.21 8.88
N SER A 118 -17.37 7.34 9.16
CA SER A 118 -16.75 8.62 9.49
C SER A 118 -16.10 9.32 8.29
N VAL A 119 -15.24 8.62 7.56
CA VAL A 119 -14.40 9.21 6.51
C VAL A 119 -14.86 8.85 5.11
N GLY A 120 -15.64 7.77 4.98
CA GLY A 120 -16.21 7.29 3.72
C GLY A 120 -15.20 6.62 2.80
N ASP A 121 -15.71 5.99 1.74
CA ASP A 121 -14.91 5.27 0.76
C ASP A 121 -14.15 6.23 -0.17
N ARG A 122 -12.92 5.84 -0.51
CA ARG A 122 -12.07 6.48 -1.51
C ARG A 122 -11.98 5.55 -2.71
N PRO A 123 -12.36 5.99 -3.91
CA PRO A 123 -12.20 5.14 -5.09
C PRO A 123 -10.71 4.81 -5.28
N PRO A 124 -10.38 3.58 -5.74
CA PRO A 124 -9.02 3.21 -6.08
C PRO A 124 -8.43 4.29 -6.98
N ARG A 125 -7.23 4.74 -6.63
CA ARG A 125 -6.54 5.74 -7.42
C ARG A 125 -6.36 5.16 -8.82
N PRO A 126 -6.80 5.83 -9.90
CA PRO A 126 -6.62 5.31 -11.24
C PRO A 126 -5.15 4.96 -11.49
N SER A 127 -4.90 3.81 -12.12
CA SER A 127 -3.55 3.28 -12.39
C SER A 127 -2.62 4.34 -13.03
N HIS A 128 -3.18 5.26 -13.81
CA HIS A 128 -2.48 6.33 -14.52
C HIS A 128 -2.17 7.60 -13.69
N TRP A 129 -2.25 7.58 -12.35
CA TRP A 129 -2.09 8.81 -11.56
C TRP A 129 -0.72 9.49 -11.67
N LYS A 130 0.31 8.77 -12.15
CA LYS A 130 1.55 9.37 -12.63
C LYS A 130 1.44 9.57 -14.15
N LYS A 131 0.70 10.59 -14.59
CA LYS A 131 0.60 10.95 -16.02
C LYS A 131 1.95 11.19 -16.69
N TYR A 132 2.97 11.52 -15.89
CA TYR A 132 4.34 11.73 -16.36
C TYR A 132 5.15 10.43 -16.49
N TRP A 133 4.65 9.29 -16.04
CA TRP A 133 5.39 8.02 -16.11
C TRP A 133 5.25 7.44 -17.52
N THR A 134 6.34 7.49 -18.28
CA THR A 134 6.42 7.01 -19.66
C THR A 134 7.21 5.71 -19.75
N GLN A 135 7.10 4.99 -20.87
CA GLN A 135 7.94 3.81 -21.12
C GLN A 135 9.44 4.15 -21.04
N GLN A 136 9.84 5.32 -21.55
CA GLN A 136 11.23 5.80 -21.44
C GLN A 136 11.71 5.92 -19.99
N LEU A 137 10.85 6.38 -19.07
CA LEU A 137 11.19 6.42 -17.64
C LEU A 137 11.27 5.01 -17.04
N GLN A 138 10.40 4.10 -17.48
CA GLN A 138 10.47 2.70 -17.08
C GLN A 138 11.79 2.07 -17.54
N ASP A 139 12.19 2.27 -18.79
CA ASP A 139 13.44 1.75 -19.35
C ASP A 139 14.67 2.31 -18.62
N ALA A 140 14.65 3.61 -18.28
CA ALA A 140 15.70 4.26 -17.49
C ALA A 140 15.77 3.71 -16.05
N ALA A 141 14.61 3.48 -15.42
CA ALA A 141 14.52 2.86 -14.10
C ALA A 141 15.08 1.43 -14.13
N ASP A 142 14.73 0.66 -15.16
CA ASP A 142 15.17 -0.71 -15.34
C ASP A 142 16.66 -0.78 -15.64
N PHE A 143 17.20 0.13 -16.45
CA PHE A 143 18.64 0.24 -16.68
C PHE A 143 19.41 0.54 -15.40
N ARG A 144 18.95 1.51 -14.59
CA ARG A 144 19.50 1.79 -13.27
C ARG A 144 19.48 0.54 -12.38
N ASN A 145 18.36 -0.16 -12.33
CA ASN A 145 18.23 -1.39 -11.54
C ASN A 145 19.15 -2.51 -12.06
N ARG A 146 19.34 -2.65 -13.39
CA ARG A 146 20.30 -3.60 -13.98
C ARG A 146 21.73 -3.29 -13.54
N CYS A 147 22.15 -2.03 -13.59
CA CYS A 147 23.49 -1.62 -13.14
C CYS A 147 23.69 -1.93 -11.66
N TYR A 148 22.70 -1.64 -10.81
CA TYR A 148 22.73 -1.99 -9.39
C TYR A 148 22.87 -3.49 -9.15
N ARG A 149 22.09 -4.32 -9.87
CA ARG A 149 22.17 -5.79 -9.79
C ARG A 149 23.55 -6.30 -10.18
N ARG A 150 24.15 -5.74 -11.23
CA ARG A 150 25.52 -6.07 -11.65
C ARG A 150 26.54 -5.67 -10.59
N TRP A 151 26.43 -4.46 -10.02
CA TRP A 151 27.28 -4.02 -8.91
C TRP A 151 27.22 -4.94 -7.69
N ARG A 152 26.00 -5.37 -7.31
CA ARG A 152 25.79 -6.27 -6.16
C ARG A 152 26.46 -7.63 -6.36
N ARG A 153 26.58 -8.11 -7.61
CA ARG A 153 27.17 -9.40 -7.98
C ARG A 153 28.65 -9.31 -8.39
N ALA A 154 29.18 -8.10 -8.58
CA ALA A 154 30.54 -7.88 -9.03
C ALA A 154 31.56 -8.01 -7.88
N PHE A 155 32.78 -8.39 -8.25
CA PHE A 155 33.93 -8.54 -7.35
C PHE A 155 35.14 -7.79 -7.89
N GLY A 156 36.06 -7.40 -7.02
CA GLY A 156 37.27 -6.68 -7.42
C GLY A 156 36.98 -5.35 -8.12
N ILE A 157 37.74 -5.06 -9.19
CA ILE A 157 37.69 -3.78 -9.90
C ILE A 157 36.36 -3.54 -10.64
N ASP A 158 35.69 -4.61 -11.07
CA ASP A 158 34.37 -4.54 -11.71
C ASP A 158 33.32 -3.93 -10.78
N LYS A 159 33.50 -4.07 -9.46
CA LYS A 159 32.60 -3.48 -8.47
C LYS A 159 32.65 -1.95 -8.54
N VAL A 160 33.82 -1.35 -8.72
CA VAL A 160 33.96 0.10 -8.89
C VAL A 160 33.32 0.54 -10.22
N TYR A 161 33.59 -0.20 -11.29
CA TYR A 161 32.99 0.07 -12.60
C TYR A 161 31.46 0.06 -12.56
N TRP A 162 30.85 -1.02 -12.05
CA TRP A 162 29.39 -1.13 -11.97
C TRP A 162 28.75 -0.16 -11.00
N TRP A 163 29.46 0.24 -9.94
CA TRP A 163 29.01 1.31 -9.05
C TRP A 163 28.92 2.64 -9.79
N HIS A 164 29.97 3.00 -10.54
CA HIS A 164 29.98 4.22 -11.34
C HIS A 164 28.88 4.21 -12.41
N GLN A 165 28.66 3.09 -13.11
CA GLN A 165 27.55 2.92 -14.05
C GLN A 165 26.18 3.10 -13.38
N HIS A 166 25.99 2.55 -12.18
CA HIS A 166 24.76 2.75 -11.41
C HIS A 166 24.55 4.22 -11.02
N GLN A 167 25.60 4.91 -10.56
CA GLN A 167 25.50 6.33 -10.21
C GLN A 167 25.10 7.18 -11.41
N GLN A 168 25.72 6.98 -12.57
CA GLN A 168 25.34 7.67 -13.80
C GLN A 168 23.89 7.39 -14.19
N ALA A 169 23.50 6.11 -14.25
CA ALA A 169 22.13 5.72 -14.57
C ALA A 169 21.10 6.29 -13.58
N ASN A 170 21.45 6.39 -12.29
CA ASN A 170 20.59 6.97 -11.27
C ASN A 170 20.43 8.49 -11.43
N THR A 171 21.51 9.22 -11.75
CA THR A 171 21.45 10.65 -12.03
C THR A 171 20.61 10.94 -13.27
N SER A 172 20.85 10.21 -14.37
CA SER A 172 20.07 10.34 -15.61
C SER A 172 18.59 10.02 -15.37
N PHE A 173 18.29 8.96 -14.63
CA PHE A 173 16.91 8.62 -14.27
C PHE A 173 16.24 9.72 -13.44
N ARG A 174 16.91 10.26 -12.41
CA ARG A 174 16.38 11.36 -11.60
C ARG A 174 16.10 12.60 -12.43
N GLN A 175 17.01 12.96 -13.34
CA GLN A 175 16.84 14.09 -14.24
C GLN A 175 15.63 13.88 -15.16
N ALA A 176 15.54 12.72 -15.81
CA ALA A 176 14.40 12.38 -16.68
C ALA A 176 13.05 12.44 -15.93
N VAL A 177 13.01 11.99 -14.67
CA VAL A 177 11.80 12.10 -13.83
C VAL A 177 11.44 13.57 -13.56
N LEU A 178 12.42 14.42 -13.28
CA LEU A 178 12.19 15.86 -13.08
C LEU A 178 11.65 16.52 -14.34
N ASP A 179 12.24 16.21 -15.50
CA ASP A 179 11.83 16.77 -16.78
C ASP A 179 10.43 16.30 -17.18
N ALA A 180 10.13 15.01 -17.02
CA ALA A 180 8.79 14.47 -17.27
C ALA A 180 7.73 15.11 -16.36
N LYS A 181 8.05 15.36 -15.08
CA LYS A 181 7.17 16.09 -14.17
C LYS A 181 6.94 17.52 -14.65
N ARG A 182 7.98 18.23 -15.08
CA ARG A 182 7.88 19.60 -15.64
C ARG A 182 7.00 19.62 -16.89
N LEU A 183 7.22 18.71 -17.83
CA LEU A 183 6.42 18.60 -19.05
C LEU A 183 4.95 18.28 -18.75
N SER A 184 4.70 17.35 -17.82
CA SER A 184 3.34 17.05 -17.38
C SER A 184 2.67 18.25 -16.72
N TRP A 185 3.41 19.08 -15.98
CA TRP A 185 2.90 20.32 -15.40
C TRP A 185 2.60 21.37 -16.48
N GLN A 186 3.50 21.57 -17.44
CA GLN A 186 3.28 22.49 -18.57
C GLN A 186 2.07 22.07 -19.42
N SER A 187 1.93 20.78 -19.73
CA SER A 187 0.77 20.24 -20.45
C SER A 187 -0.52 20.47 -19.66
N PHE A 188 -0.46 20.32 -18.34
CA PHE A 188 -1.58 20.66 -17.47
C PHE A 188 -1.94 22.14 -17.56
N CYS A 189 -0.97 23.07 -17.42
CA CYS A 189 -1.20 24.51 -17.56
C CYS A 189 -1.82 24.89 -18.91
N LYS A 190 -1.28 24.38 -20.02
CA LYS A 190 -1.85 24.60 -21.37
C LYS A 190 -3.28 24.10 -21.49
N SER A 191 -3.58 22.93 -20.90
CA SER A 191 -4.95 22.41 -20.83
C SER A 191 -5.88 23.26 -19.96
N LEU A 192 -5.36 24.00 -18.97
CA LEU A 192 -6.16 24.95 -18.18
C LEU A 192 -6.49 26.20 -19.01
N GLU A 193 -5.51 26.71 -19.76
CA GLU A 193 -5.65 27.91 -20.60
C GLU A 193 -6.69 27.69 -21.72
N SER A 194 -6.76 26.49 -22.30
CA SER A 194 -7.70 26.18 -23.38
C SER A 194 -9.13 25.87 -22.92
N ASP A 195 -9.34 25.49 -21.65
CA ASP A 195 -10.62 24.90 -21.19
C ASP A 195 -10.91 25.33 -19.73
N PHE A 196 -11.17 26.62 -19.55
CA PHE A 196 -11.25 27.34 -18.25
C PHE A 196 -12.25 26.71 -17.25
N THR A 197 -13.34 26.12 -17.73
CA THR A 197 -14.38 25.51 -16.89
C THR A 197 -13.89 24.19 -16.25
N LYS A 198 -13.09 23.39 -16.96
CA LYS A 198 -12.39 22.22 -16.39
C LYS A 198 -11.20 22.63 -15.52
N ALA A 199 -10.65 23.82 -15.76
CA ALA A 199 -9.56 24.36 -14.98
C ALA A 199 -9.98 24.71 -13.54
N ILE A 200 -11.11 25.41 -13.40
CA ILE A 200 -11.65 25.78 -12.10
C ILE A 200 -12.04 24.55 -11.27
N SER A 201 -12.57 23.49 -11.89
CA SER A 201 -12.90 22.25 -11.17
C SER A 201 -11.66 21.52 -10.65
N LYS A 202 -10.56 21.47 -11.42
CA LYS A 202 -9.29 20.88 -10.96
C LYS A 202 -8.57 21.72 -9.90
N VAL A 203 -8.58 23.05 -10.02
CA VAL A 203 -8.03 23.95 -8.98
C VAL A 203 -8.82 23.82 -7.68
N LYS A 204 -10.16 23.76 -7.74
CA LYS A 204 -11.00 23.46 -6.58
C LYS A 204 -10.68 22.09 -5.96
N GLN A 205 -10.37 21.07 -6.76
CA GLN A 205 -9.95 19.76 -6.26
C GLN A 205 -8.56 19.77 -5.60
N LEU A 206 -7.62 20.59 -6.08
CA LEU A 206 -6.30 20.74 -5.48
C LEU A 206 -6.37 21.50 -4.15
N LYS A 207 -7.16 22.58 -4.09
CA LYS A 207 -7.37 23.40 -2.89
C LYS A 207 -8.12 22.67 -1.77
N ARG A 208 -8.92 21.65 -2.11
CA ARG A 208 -9.57 20.75 -1.13
C ARG A 208 -8.67 19.63 -0.60
N ARG A 209 -7.44 19.50 -1.14
CA ARG A 209 -6.47 18.46 -0.80
C ARG A 209 -5.22 19.00 -0.10
N SER A 210 -5.09 20.32 -0.01
CA SER A 210 -4.11 21.07 0.78
C SER A 210 -4.75 21.47 2.10
#